data_AF-A0A1F6PQQ9-F1
#
_entry.id   AF-A0A1F6PQQ9-F1
#
_cell.length_a   1.000
_cell.length_b   1.000
_cell.length_c   1.000
_cell.angle_alpha   90.00
_cell.angle_beta   90.00
_cell.angle_gamma   90.00
#
_symmetry.space_group_name_H-M   'P 1'
#
loop_
_entity.id
_entity.type
_entity.pdbx_description
1 polymer ?
#
loop_
_entity_poly.entity_id
_entity_poly.type
_entity_poly.pdbx_seq_one_letter_code
_entity_poly.pdbx_strand_id
1 'polypeptide(L)'
;MALSSLALYVKKYPDEVKEIMRKVSESDSPLKENSAVLYEKVQGKGYRADDVINKKISDPKERETYKNARASYVEGLEYLNTRQKNKMDKGLLPFMPAINKLIDICGKFKITNNDTITVIEKDLIALRSSDGRFYDSICGINVDQISILDKRRLKEKNNLVAHEFNHALLANILDDNDENKLIELYGNAKEENRFLDSYSATNYKEYFAVGYDNYLTNYLPHSKMIDNGNYYRAINTNLSLKHKDPDLYKFIEHCIEKHGLSQK
;
A
#
# COMPACT_ATOMS: atom_id res chain seq x y z
N MET A 1 -12.62 -21.64 11.00
CA MET A 1 -11.35 -22.10 10.37
C MET A 1 -10.75 -20.90 9.65
N ALA A 2 -9.56 -20.44 10.02
CA ALA A 2 -8.95 -19.29 9.35
C ALA A 2 -8.47 -19.70 7.95
N LEU A 3 -8.72 -18.88 6.92
CA LEU A 3 -8.24 -19.11 5.54
C LEU A 3 -6.71 -19.36 5.48
N SER A 4 -5.97 -18.79 6.42
CA SER A 4 -4.54 -19.00 6.62
C SER A 4 -4.18 -20.45 6.95
N SER A 5 -5.05 -21.17 7.67
CA SER A 5 -4.84 -22.58 8.01
C SER A 5 -4.96 -23.45 6.78
N LEU A 6 -5.89 -23.16 5.86
CA LEU A 6 -6.05 -23.90 4.60
C LEU A 6 -4.79 -23.87 3.74
N ALA A 7 -4.02 -22.78 3.77
CA ALA A 7 -2.74 -22.68 3.07
C ALA A 7 -1.69 -23.73 3.53
N LEU A 8 -1.75 -24.17 4.79
CA LEU A 8 -0.89 -25.24 5.31
C LEU A 8 -1.32 -26.63 4.80
N TYR A 9 -2.61 -26.80 4.50
CA TYR A 9 -3.18 -28.05 3.99
C TYR A 9 -3.02 -28.20 2.48
N VAL A 10 -2.71 -27.12 1.73
CA VAL A 10 -2.52 -27.14 0.26
C VAL A 10 -1.53 -28.21 -0.18
N LYS A 11 -0.44 -28.39 0.57
CA LYS A 11 0.60 -29.37 0.22
C LYS A 11 0.09 -30.81 0.35
N LYS A 12 -0.86 -31.07 1.26
CA LYS A 12 -1.36 -32.40 1.59
C LYS A 12 -2.67 -32.73 0.85
N TYR A 13 -3.53 -31.74 0.62
CA TYR A 13 -4.84 -31.88 -0.01
C TYR A 13 -5.12 -30.75 -1.00
N PRO A 14 -4.37 -30.68 -2.12
CA PRO A 14 -4.43 -29.54 -3.03
C PRO A 14 -5.81 -29.33 -3.65
N ASP A 15 -6.52 -30.40 -4.02
CA ASP A 15 -7.78 -30.29 -4.75
C ASP A 15 -8.97 -29.97 -3.85
N GLU A 16 -8.97 -30.49 -2.62
CA GLU A 16 -9.96 -30.13 -1.59
C GLU A 16 -9.83 -28.65 -1.20
N VAL A 17 -8.59 -28.17 -1.00
CA VAL A 17 -8.34 -26.75 -0.70
C VAL A 17 -8.73 -25.87 -1.89
N LYS A 18 -8.43 -26.28 -3.13
CA LYS A 18 -8.88 -25.55 -4.34
C LYS A 18 -10.39 -25.43 -4.38
N GLU A 19 -11.12 -26.52 -4.14
CA GLU A 19 -12.58 -26.51 -4.22
C GLU A 19 -13.21 -25.66 -3.11
N ILE A 20 -12.68 -25.71 -1.88
CA ILE A 20 -13.11 -24.84 -0.79
C ILE A 20 -12.88 -23.37 -1.16
N MET A 21 -11.67 -23.03 -1.64
CA MET A 21 -11.34 -21.65 -2.01
C MET A 21 -12.19 -21.14 -3.17
N ARG A 22 -12.46 -21.98 -4.17
CA ARG A 22 -13.35 -21.69 -5.29
C ARG A 22 -14.75 -21.34 -4.79
N LYS A 23 -15.35 -22.22 -3.98
CA LYS A 23 -16.69 -22.00 -3.39
C LYS A 23 -16.76 -20.71 -2.57
N VAL A 24 -15.75 -20.41 -1.75
CA VAL A 24 -15.75 -19.16 -0.98
C VAL A 24 -15.57 -17.94 -1.89
N SER A 25 -14.73 -18.03 -2.93
CA SER A 25 -14.52 -16.94 -3.90
C SER A 25 -15.75 -16.65 -4.79
N GLU A 26 -16.66 -17.61 -4.94
CA GLU A 26 -17.91 -17.46 -5.69
C GLU A 26 -19.10 -17.08 -4.79
N SER A 27 -18.93 -17.13 -3.46
CA SER A 27 -19.96 -16.80 -2.47
C SER A 27 -20.04 -15.30 -2.15
N ASP A 28 -21.05 -14.91 -1.38
CA ASP A 28 -21.18 -13.57 -0.75
C ASP A 28 -20.44 -13.47 0.59
N SER A 29 -19.51 -14.38 0.86
CA SER A 29 -18.73 -14.36 2.09
C SER A 29 -17.87 -13.09 2.18
N PRO A 30 -17.69 -12.49 3.38
CA PRO A 30 -16.69 -11.44 3.60
C PRO A 30 -15.25 -11.92 3.31
N LEU A 31 -15.05 -13.23 3.16
CA LEU A 31 -13.77 -13.84 2.83
C LEU A 31 -13.57 -14.09 1.32
N LYS A 32 -14.52 -13.65 0.47
CA LYS A 32 -14.50 -13.87 -0.98
C LYS A 32 -13.19 -13.41 -1.62
N GLU A 33 -12.79 -12.16 -1.39
CA GLU A 33 -11.58 -11.59 -1.97
C GLU A 33 -10.31 -12.30 -1.50
N ASN A 34 -10.24 -12.60 -0.21
CA ASN A 34 -9.09 -13.31 0.38
C ASN A 34 -8.98 -14.74 -0.16
N SER A 35 -10.12 -15.39 -0.39
CA SER A 35 -10.19 -16.73 -0.98
C SER A 35 -9.76 -16.73 -2.45
N ALA A 36 -10.14 -15.72 -3.23
CA ALA A 36 -9.70 -15.59 -4.62
C ALA A 36 -8.17 -15.42 -4.73
N VAL A 37 -7.58 -14.57 -3.88
CA VAL A 37 -6.12 -14.36 -3.84
C VAL A 37 -5.37 -15.63 -3.40
N LEU A 38 -5.90 -16.35 -2.41
CA LEU A 38 -5.32 -17.62 -1.96
C LEU A 38 -5.48 -18.71 -3.03
N TYR A 39 -6.63 -18.79 -3.70
CA TYR A 39 -6.90 -19.72 -4.78
C TYR A 39 -5.89 -19.58 -5.93
N GLU A 40 -5.64 -18.36 -6.40
CA GLU A 40 -4.64 -18.11 -7.45
C GLU A 40 -3.24 -18.57 -7.03
N LYS A 41 -2.83 -18.29 -5.78
CA LYS A 41 -1.54 -18.74 -5.22
C LYS A 41 -1.44 -20.26 -5.15
N VAL A 42 -2.52 -20.92 -4.71
CA VAL A 42 -2.59 -22.38 -4.59
C VAL A 42 -2.55 -23.07 -5.95
N GLN A 43 -3.09 -22.45 -6.99
CA GLN A 43 -3.00 -22.95 -8.36
C GLN A 43 -1.61 -22.77 -8.98
N GLY A 44 -0.64 -22.19 -8.26
CA GLY A 44 0.67 -21.87 -8.81
C GLY A 44 0.61 -20.87 -9.95
N LYS A 45 -0.50 -20.14 -10.11
CA LYS A 45 -0.61 -19.08 -11.10
C LYS A 45 0.37 -17.98 -10.68
N GLY A 46 1.47 -17.86 -11.42
CA GLY A 46 2.43 -16.79 -11.24
C GLY A 46 1.77 -15.42 -11.41
N TYR A 47 2.44 -14.38 -10.94
CA TYR A 47 1.97 -13.01 -11.15
C TYR A 47 1.92 -12.70 -12.65
N ARG A 48 0.74 -12.31 -13.15
CA ARG A 48 0.56 -11.87 -14.53
C ARG A 48 0.98 -10.42 -14.67
N ALA A 49 1.59 -10.08 -15.80
CA ALA A 49 1.91 -8.70 -16.14
C ALA A 49 0.63 -7.86 -16.17
N ASP A 50 0.71 -6.65 -15.61
CA ASP A 50 -0.36 -5.66 -15.61
C ASP A 50 -1.70 -6.16 -15.03
N ASP A 51 -1.68 -7.18 -14.16
CA ASP A 51 -2.90 -7.79 -13.61
C ASP A 51 -3.80 -6.78 -12.90
N VAL A 52 -3.19 -5.86 -12.15
CA VAL A 52 -3.91 -4.83 -11.39
C VAL A 52 -4.55 -3.82 -12.34
N ILE A 53 -3.80 -3.40 -13.36
CA ILE A 53 -4.26 -2.46 -14.39
C ILE A 53 -5.43 -3.08 -15.17
N ASN A 54 -5.26 -4.31 -15.65
CA ASN A 54 -6.26 -5.02 -16.45
C ASN A 54 -7.56 -5.32 -15.68
N LYS A 55 -7.47 -5.51 -14.35
CA LYS A 55 -8.65 -5.72 -13.50
C LYS A 55 -9.42 -4.43 -13.21
N LYS A 56 -8.75 -3.27 -13.25
CA LYS A 56 -9.31 -1.98 -12.82
C LYS A 56 -9.67 -1.05 -13.97
N ILE A 57 -9.02 -1.17 -15.13
CA ILE A 57 -9.27 -0.36 -16.31
C ILE A 57 -9.66 -1.28 -17.47
N SER A 58 -10.90 -1.19 -17.92
CA SER A 58 -11.41 -1.99 -19.03
C SER A 58 -10.92 -1.49 -20.40
N ASP A 59 -10.85 -0.17 -20.60
CA ASP A 59 -10.43 0.43 -21.87
C ASP A 59 -8.92 0.22 -22.12
N PRO A 60 -8.50 -0.45 -23.21
CA PRO A 60 -7.10 -0.53 -23.61
C PRO A 60 -6.37 0.82 -23.69
N LYS A 61 -7.05 1.88 -24.15
CA LYS A 61 -6.43 3.19 -24.32
C LYS A 61 -6.10 3.84 -22.97
N GLU A 62 -7.05 3.81 -22.03
CA GLU A 62 -6.82 4.28 -20.67
C GLU A 62 -5.70 3.49 -19.95
N ARG A 63 -5.58 2.18 -20.22
CA ARG A 63 -4.47 1.36 -19.72
C ARG A 63 -3.11 1.85 -20.23
N GLU A 64 -2.99 2.17 -21.51
CA GLU A 64 -1.76 2.74 -22.06
C GLU A 64 -1.48 4.13 -21.48
N THR A 65 -2.51 4.98 -21.32
CA THR A 65 -2.35 6.29 -20.67
C THR A 65 -1.79 6.16 -19.26
N TYR A 66 -2.33 5.26 -18.44
CA TYR A 66 -1.79 4.99 -17.11
C TYR A 66 -0.35 4.48 -17.15
N LYS A 67 -0.05 3.52 -18.03
CA LYS A 67 1.30 2.94 -18.14
C LYS A 67 2.34 3.98 -18.53
N ASN A 68 1.99 4.91 -19.43
CA ASN A 68 2.84 6.02 -19.82
C ASN A 68 3.06 6.99 -18.66
N ALA A 69 1.99 7.42 -17.98
CA ALA A 69 2.10 8.29 -16.79
C ALA A 69 2.97 7.64 -15.70
N ARG A 70 2.73 6.36 -15.40
CA ARG A 70 3.56 5.58 -14.46
C ARG A 70 5.02 5.56 -14.87
N ALA A 71 5.34 5.32 -16.15
CA ALA A 71 6.72 5.29 -16.63
C ALA A 71 7.39 6.68 -16.55
N SER A 72 6.62 7.76 -16.72
CA SER A 72 7.13 9.13 -16.56
C SER A 72 7.34 9.51 -15.09
N TYR A 73 6.49 9.04 -14.19
CA TYR A 73 6.56 9.35 -12.76
C TYR A 73 7.56 8.46 -12.00
N VAL A 74 7.65 7.17 -12.34
CA VAL A 74 8.45 6.18 -11.61
C VAL A 74 9.79 5.93 -12.32
N GLU A 75 10.88 6.34 -11.67
CA GLU A 75 12.24 6.06 -12.10
C GLU A 75 12.73 4.72 -11.51
N GLY A 76 13.43 3.89 -12.29
CA GLY A 76 13.87 2.56 -11.86
C GLY A 76 12.81 1.46 -11.97
N LEU A 77 11.76 1.68 -12.76
CA LEU A 77 10.69 0.70 -13.00
C LEU A 77 11.21 -0.60 -13.64
N GLU A 78 12.31 -0.51 -14.40
CA GLU A 78 13.02 -1.62 -15.02
C GLU A 78 13.70 -2.56 -14.00
N TYR A 79 13.98 -2.09 -12.78
CA TYR A 79 14.54 -2.93 -11.72
C TYR A 79 13.54 -3.91 -11.12
N LEU A 80 12.26 -3.77 -11.49
CA LEU A 80 11.15 -4.47 -10.86
C LEU A 80 10.67 -5.66 -11.68
N ASN A 81 10.46 -6.78 -10.99
CA ASN A 81 9.76 -7.92 -11.57
C ASN A 81 8.23 -7.68 -11.60
N THR A 82 7.51 -8.58 -12.26
CA THR A 82 6.05 -8.51 -12.41
C THR A 82 5.29 -8.34 -11.10
N ARG A 83 5.69 -9.06 -10.05
CA ARG A 83 5.04 -8.94 -8.73
C ARG A 83 5.22 -7.54 -8.14
N GLN A 84 6.42 -6.98 -8.24
CA GLN A 84 6.74 -5.66 -7.71
C GLN A 84 6.03 -4.56 -8.50
N LYS A 85 5.96 -4.66 -9.83
CA LYS A 85 5.20 -3.73 -10.68
C LYS A 85 3.72 -3.73 -10.32
N ASN A 86 3.09 -4.91 -10.21
CA ASN A 86 1.70 -5.01 -9.77
C ASN A 86 1.49 -4.39 -8.38
N LYS A 87 2.43 -4.57 -7.44
CA LYS A 87 2.33 -3.97 -6.11
C LYS A 87 2.38 -2.44 -6.15
N MET A 88 3.26 -1.88 -6.97
CA MET A 88 3.30 -0.46 -7.24
C MET A 88 2.01 0.04 -7.87
N ASP A 89 1.48 -0.68 -8.86
CA ASP A 89 0.21 -0.32 -9.49
C ASP A 89 -0.95 -0.30 -8.49
N LYS A 90 -0.97 -1.19 -7.50
CA LYS A 90 -1.99 -1.13 -6.44
C LYS A 90 -1.94 0.17 -5.64
N GLY A 91 -0.74 0.72 -5.42
CA GLY A 91 -0.55 1.96 -4.66
C GLY A 91 -0.88 3.21 -5.47
N LEU A 92 -0.50 3.22 -6.74
CA LEU A 92 -0.57 4.41 -7.58
C LEU A 92 -1.90 4.54 -8.34
N LEU A 93 -2.43 3.43 -8.86
CA LEU A 93 -3.56 3.42 -9.78
C LEU A 93 -4.81 4.16 -9.27
N PRO A 94 -5.21 4.05 -7.98
CA PRO A 94 -6.36 4.80 -7.47
C PRO A 94 -6.24 6.31 -7.66
N PHE A 95 -5.02 6.84 -7.76
CA PHE A 95 -4.70 8.26 -7.86
C PHE A 95 -4.14 8.67 -9.23
N MET A 96 -4.51 7.99 -10.32
CA MET A 96 -3.97 8.28 -11.65
C MET A 96 -4.02 9.77 -12.05
N PRO A 97 -5.10 10.55 -11.81
CA PRO A 97 -5.08 11.98 -12.12
C PRO A 97 -4.05 12.78 -11.30
N ALA A 98 -3.85 12.43 -10.02
CA ALA A 98 -2.83 13.04 -9.18
C ALA A 98 -1.41 12.73 -9.66
N ILE A 99 -1.16 11.55 -10.23
CA ILE A 99 0.15 11.22 -10.84
C ILE A 99 0.50 12.22 -11.94
N ASN A 100 -0.46 12.59 -12.80
CA ASN A 100 -0.21 13.57 -13.86
C ASN A 100 0.13 14.95 -13.29
N LYS A 101 -0.61 15.41 -12.27
CA LYS A 101 -0.30 16.67 -11.57
C LYS A 101 1.10 16.65 -10.95
N LEU A 102 1.49 15.53 -10.35
CA LEU A 102 2.84 15.36 -9.80
C LEU A 102 3.91 15.42 -10.90
N ILE A 103 3.66 14.81 -12.07
CA ILE A 103 4.57 14.91 -13.22
C ILE A 103 4.71 16.37 -13.67
N ASP A 104 3.61 17.12 -13.73
CA ASP A 104 3.59 18.52 -14.19
C ASP A 104 4.45 19.44 -13.29
N ILE A 105 4.60 19.10 -12.01
CA ILE A 105 5.48 19.80 -11.06
C ILE A 105 6.86 19.11 -10.89
N CYS A 106 7.24 18.28 -11.85
CA CYS A 106 8.51 17.52 -11.87
C CYS A 106 8.69 16.52 -10.72
N GLY A 107 7.61 16.10 -10.06
CA GLY A 107 7.60 15.05 -9.05
C GLY A 107 8.04 13.69 -9.61
N LYS A 108 8.68 12.90 -8.75
CA LYS A 108 9.23 11.58 -9.11
C LYS A 108 9.08 10.57 -7.98
N PHE A 109 8.89 9.31 -8.36
CA PHE A 109 9.02 8.17 -7.45
C PHE A 109 10.24 7.34 -7.89
N LYS A 110 11.35 7.45 -7.19
CA LYS A 110 12.61 6.80 -7.52
C LYS A 110 12.73 5.46 -6.82
N ILE A 111 13.06 4.42 -7.57
CA ILE A 111 13.33 3.08 -7.05
C ILE A 111 14.84 2.82 -7.03
N THR A 112 15.41 2.53 -5.86
CA THR A 112 16.81 2.10 -5.75
C THR A 112 16.97 0.59 -5.93
N ASN A 113 18.15 0.16 -6.38
CA ASN A 113 18.46 -1.24 -6.67
C ASN A 113 19.23 -1.93 -5.52
N ASN A 114 18.54 -2.17 -4.40
CA ASN A 114 19.14 -2.70 -3.16
C ASN A 114 20.11 -1.74 -2.45
N ASP A 115 19.86 -0.44 -2.57
CA ASP A 115 20.68 0.63 -2.00
C ASP A 115 19.89 1.47 -1.01
N THR A 116 20.59 2.17 -0.13
CA THR A 116 20.02 3.14 0.82
C THR A 116 19.60 4.40 0.08
N ILE A 117 18.73 5.21 0.69
CA ILE A 117 18.28 6.46 0.07
C ILE A 117 19.45 7.43 -0.21
N THR A 118 20.52 7.34 0.58
CA THR A 118 21.71 8.19 0.49
C THR A 118 22.55 7.94 -0.77
N VAL A 119 22.30 6.86 -1.52
CA VAL A 119 22.89 6.65 -2.85
C VAL A 119 22.33 7.65 -3.87
N ILE A 120 21.08 8.07 -3.68
CA ILE A 120 20.43 9.10 -4.50
C ILE A 120 20.61 10.47 -3.86
N GLU A 121 20.32 10.60 -2.56
CA GLU A 121 20.37 11.87 -1.82
C GLU A 121 21.62 11.93 -0.94
N LYS A 122 22.77 12.22 -1.56
CA LYS A 122 24.08 12.20 -0.88
C LYS A 122 24.19 13.21 0.26
N ASP A 123 23.40 14.28 0.21
CA ASP A 123 23.38 15.31 1.27
C ASP A 123 22.80 14.78 2.59
N LEU A 124 22.14 13.61 2.58
CA LEU A 124 21.59 12.97 3.76
C LEU A 124 22.58 12.02 4.46
N ILE A 125 23.78 11.81 3.93
CA ILE A 125 24.79 10.92 4.51
C ILE A 125 25.15 11.38 5.94
N ALA A 126 25.16 10.43 6.89
CA ALA A 126 25.43 10.65 8.31
C ALA A 126 24.46 11.59 9.04
N LEU A 127 23.37 12.01 8.40
CA LEU A 127 22.30 12.78 9.04
C LEU A 127 21.28 11.84 9.70
N ARG A 128 20.59 12.35 10.73
CA ARG A 128 19.53 11.63 11.43
C ARG A 128 18.15 12.07 10.98
N SER A 129 17.24 11.09 10.86
CA SER A 129 15.81 11.31 10.70
C SER A 129 15.14 11.77 12.00
N SER A 130 13.89 12.23 11.90
CA SER A 130 13.06 12.64 13.04
C SER A 130 12.82 11.54 14.07
N ASP A 131 12.90 10.27 13.67
CA ASP A 131 12.80 9.10 14.56
C ASP A 131 14.16 8.60 15.09
N GLY A 132 15.25 9.35 14.82
CA GLY A 132 16.59 9.11 15.37
C GLY A 132 17.47 8.11 14.60
N ARG A 133 16.97 7.48 13.53
CA ARG A 133 17.77 6.61 12.64
C ARG A 133 18.71 7.44 11.77
N PHE A 134 19.77 6.83 11.24
CA PHE A 134 20.57 7.46 10.18
C PHE A 134 19.91 7.25 8.84
N TYR A 135 19.93 8.25 7.96
CA TYR A 135 19.42 8.12 6.60
C TYR A 135 20.19 7.06 5.79
N ASP A 136 21.43 6.77 6.16
CA ASP A 136 22.22 5.63 5.68
C ASP A 136 21.60 4.26 5.98
N SER A 137 20.61 4.19 6.86
CA SER A 137 19.86 2.95 7.18
C SER A 137 18.41 2.99 6.70
N ILE A 138 18.00 4.10 6.09
CA ILE A 138 16.64 4.32 5.60
C ILE A 138 16.54 3.83 4.16
N CYS A 139 15.47 3.07 3.89
CA CYS A 139 15.20 2.42 2.62
C CYS A 139 13.94 2.99 1.93
N GLY A 140 13.38 4.08 2.45
CA GLY A 140 12.17 4.75 1.97
C GLY A 140 12.07 6.15 2.57
N ILE A 141 11.86 7.18 1.76
CA ILE A 141 11.64 8.56 2.21
C ILE A 141 10.84 9.34 1.17
N ASN A 142 10.13 10.35 1.61
CA ASN A 142 9.65 11.44 0.76
C ASN A 142 10.34 12.76 1.14
N VAL A 143 10.84 13.46 0.12
CA VAL A 143 11.41 14.81 0.20
C VAL A 143 10.70 15.65 -0.86
N ASP A 144 9.80 16.53 -0.41
CA ASP A 144 8.94 17.37 -1.27
C ASP A 144 8.20 16.55 -2.34
N GLN A 145 8.40 16.84 -3.63
CA GLN A 145 7.78 16.10 -4.73
C GLN A 145 8.49 14.78 -5.09
N ILE A 146 9.58 14.42 -4.41
CA ILE A 146 10.38 13.22 -4.70
C ILE A 146 10.19 12.16 -3.61
N SER A 147 9.69 11.00 -4.00
CA SER A 147 9.66 9.81 -3.15
C SER A 147 10.75 8.84 -3.57
N ILE A 148 11.42 8.20 -2.64
CA ILE A 148 12.49 7.24 -2.89
C ILE A 148 12.19 5.96 -2.13
N LEU A 149 12.33 4.80 -2.77
CA LEU A 149 12.12 3.50 -2.13
C LEU A 149 13.07 2.44 -2.66
N ASP A 150 13.65 1.66 -1.76
CA ASP A 150 14.43 0.48 -2.13
C ASP A 150 13.54 -0.66 -2.62
N LYS A 151 13.86 -1.26 -3.77
CA LYS A 151 13.12 -2.39 -4.34
C LYS A 151 12.98 -3.59 -3.39
N ARG A 152 13.89 -3.79 -2.43
CA ARG A 152 13.81 -4.84 -1.39
C ARG A 152 12.55 -4.69 -0.55
N ARG A 153 12.13 -3.44 -0.29
CA ARG A 153 10.93 -3.11 0.48
C ARG A 153 9.64 -3.49 -0.24
N LEU A 154 9.67 -3.57 -1.58
CA LEU A 154 8.55 -4.10 -2.36
C LEU A 154 8.30 -5.61 -2.12
N LYS A 155 9.25 -6.35 -1.55
CA LYS A 155 9.05 -7.77 -1.18
C LYS A 155 8.23 -7.93 0.10
N GLU A 156 8.12 -6.88 0.91
CA GLU A 156 7.39 -6.91 2.18
C GLU A 156 5.89 -7.06 1.97
N LYS A 157 5.15 -7.31 3.04
CA LYS A 157 3.72 -7.60 2.93
C LYS A 157 2.87 -6.32 2.83
N ASN A 158 3.25 -5.29 3.57
CA ASN A 158 2.77 -3.91 3.44
C ASN A 158 3.17 -3.29 2.10
N ASN A 159 2.35 -2.39 1.58
CA ASN A 159 2.57 -1.61 0.38
C ASN A 159 3.29 -0.28 0.66
N LEU A 160 4.60 -0.34 0.88
CA LEU A 160 5.41 0.86 1.09
C LEU A 160 5.43 1.83 -0.10
N VAL A 161 5.06 1.41 -1.32
CA VAL A 161 4.84 2.39 -2.41
C VAL A 161 3.67 3.29 -2.09
N ALA A 162 2.57 2.71 -1.61
CA ALA A 162 1.39 3.47 -1.21
C ALA A 162 1.73 4.43 -0.06
N HIS A 163 2.54 3.97 0.90
CA HIS A 163 3.02 4.78 2.01
C HIS A 163 3.81 6.02 1.54
N GLU A 164 4.91 5.82 0.81
CA GLU A 164 5.75 6.94 0.38
C GLU A 164 5.03 7.85 -0.62
N PHE A 165 4.20 7.28 -1.50
CA PHE A 165 3.40 8.05 -2.45
C PHE A 165 2.39 8.96 -1.74
N ASN A 166 1.81 8.53 -0.62
CA ASN A 166 0.88 9.34 0.14
C ASN A 166 1.54 10.58 0.75
N HIS A 167 2.83 10.52 1.10
CA HIS A 167 3.57 11.71 1.52
C HIS A 167 3.66 12.72 0.38
N ALA A 168 3.93 12.27 -0.86
CA ALA A 168 3.92 13.14 -2.03
C ALA A 168 2.53 13.74 -2.31
N LEU A 169 1.45 12.94 -2.15
CA LEU A 169 0.08 13.43 -2.29
C LEU A 169 -0.25 14.51 -1.26
N LEU A 170 0.07 14.26 0.01
CA LEU A 170 -0.18 15.23 1.08
C LEU A 170 0.59 16.53 0.86
N ALA A 171 1.84 16.45 0.43
CA ALA A 171 2.67 17.64 0.24
C ALA A 171 2.31 18.48 -1.00
N ASN A 172 1.68 17.89 -2.02
CA ASN A 172 1.56 18.54 -3.33
C ASN A 172 0.17 18.51 -3.98
N ILE A 173 -0.72 17.63 -3.53
CA ILE A 173 -2.01 17.37 -4.20
C ILE A 173 -3.21 17.67 -3.29
N LEU A 174 -3.13 17.28 -2.01
CA LEU A 174 -4.18 17.62 -1.05
C LEU A 174 -4.20 19.13 -0.83
N ASP A 175 -5.41 19.70 -0.78
CA ASP A 175 -5.58 21.12 -0.49
C ASP A 175 -5.68 21.36 1.03
N ASP A 176 -5.62 22.63 1.42
CA ASP A 176 -5.66 23.04 2.84
C ASP A 176 -6.88 22.47 3.57
N ASN A 177 -8.02 22.27 2.89
CA ASN A 177 -9.20 21.70 3.52
C ASN A 177 -9.03 20.21 3.81
N ASP A 178 -8.47 19.45 2.85
CA ASP A 178 -8.16 18.04 3.04
C ASP A 178 -7.09 17.86 4.14
N GLU A 179 -6.04 18.70 4.16
CA GLU A 179 -5.00 18.64 5.18
C GLU A 179 -5.54 19.00 6.58
N ASN A 180 -6.29 20.09 6.71
CA ASN A 180 -6.91 20.46 7.99
C ASN A 180 -7.86 19.36 8.49
N LYS A 181 -8.61 18.73 7.59
CA LYS A 181 -9.47 17.60 7.98
C LYS A 181 -8.66 16.41 8.46
N LEU A 182 -7.54 16.09 7.81
CA LEU A 182 -6.65 15.02 8.24
C LEU A 182 -6.03 15.30 9.63
N ILE A 183 -5.65 16.56 9.90
CA ILE A 183 -5.12 16.97 11.21
C ILE A 183 -6.19 16.79 12.30
N GLU A 184 -7.44 17.19 12.03
CA GLU A 184 -8.58 16.98 12.93
C GLU A 184 -8.79 15.48 13.20
N LEU A 185 -8.82 14.65 12.15
CA LEU A 185 -8.97 13.20 12.27
C LEU A 185 -7.85 12.56 13.10
N TYR A 186 -6.60 12.99 12.89
CA TYR A 186 -5.46 12.54 13.69
C TYR A 186 -5.62 12.91 15.18
N GLY A 187 -6.09 14.13 15.47
CA GLY A 187 -6.40 14.58 16.84
C GLY A 187 -7.45 13.69 17.50
N ASN A 188 -8.57 13.47 16.82
CA ASN A 188 -9.65 12.61 17.32
C ASN A 188 -9.17 11.16 17.51
N ALA A 189 -8.39 10.63 16.57
CA ALA A 189 -7.82 9.28 16.67
C ALA A 189 -6.87 9.13 17.86
N LYS A 190 -6.17 10.20 18.26
CA LYS A 190 -5.33 10.22 19.47
C LYS A 190 -6.15 10.18 20.75
N GLU A 191 -7.20 11.01 20.82
CA GLU A 191 -8.08 11.10 22.00
C GLU A 191 -8.87 9.79 22.21
N GLU A 192 -9.27 9.16 21.11
CA GLU A 192 -10.12 7.97 21.10
C GLU A 192 -9.33 6.64 20.94
N ASN A 193 -8.00 6.71 20.91
CA ASN A 193 -7.10 5.55 20.78
C ASN A 193 -7.36 4.68 19.52
N ARG A 194 -7.57 5.34 18.36
CA ARG A 194 -7.88 4.70 17.07
C ARG A 194 -6.67 4.34 16.20
N PHE A 195 -5.46 4.78 16.56
CA PHE A 195 -4.24 4.48 15.78
C PHE A 195 -4.03 2.99 15.54
N LEU A 196 -3.72 2.62 14.30
CA LEU A 196 -3.53 1.22 13.90
C LEU A 196 -2.26 0.60 14.51
N ASP A 197 -1.19 1.37 14.57
CA ASP A 197 0.05 1.01 15.25
C ASP A 197 0.78 2.25 15.81
N SER A 198 1.88 2.02 16.54
CA SER A 198 2.69 3.09 17.13
C SER A 198 3.32 4.02 16.09
N TYR A 199 3.54 3.56 14.85
CA TYR A 199 4.14 4.37 13.80
C TYR A 199 3.12 5.38 13.25
N SER A 200 1.87 4.93 13.04
CA SER A 200 0.75 5.81 12.68
C SER A 200 0.44 6.88 13.74
N ALA A 201 0.85 6.66 15.00
CA ALA A 201 0.69 7.63 16.07
C ALA A 201 1.75 8.75 16.07
N THR A 202 2.79 8.65 15.24
CA THR A 202 3.94 9.59 15.25
C THR A 202 3.54 11.01 14.87
N ASN A 203 2.78 11.16 13.78
CA ASN A 203 2.24 12.43 13.30
C ASN A 203 1.11 12.17 12.27
N TYR A 204 0.40 13.22 11.86
CA TYR A 204 -0.73 13.11 10.93
C TYR A 204 -0.33 12.65 9.51
N LYS A 205 0.92 12.88 9.08
CA LYS A 205 1.43 12.42 7.78
C LYS A 205 1.59 10.90 7.77
N GLU A 206 2.25 10.36 8.80
CA GLU A 206 2.40 8.92 9.00
C GLU A 206 1.07 8.22 9.22
N TYR A 207 0.15 8.87 9.95
CA TYR A 207 -1.22 8.41 10.12
C TYR A 207 -1.92 8.16 8.78
N PHE A 208 -1.85 9.13 7.85
CA PHE A 208 -2.42 8.99 6.52
C PHE A 208 -1.69 7.95 5.66
N ALA A 209 -0.37 7.96 5.66
CA ALA A 209 0.45 7.04 4.86
C ALA A 209 0.27 5.57 5.29
N VAL A 210 0.25 5.30 6.60
CA VAL A 210 -0.07 3.97 7.15
C VAL A 210 -1.53 3.60 6.88
N GLY A 211 -2.45 4.55 7.03
CA GLY A 211 -3.87 4.35 6.72
C GLY A 211 -4.09 3.84 5.29
N TYR A 212 -3.47 4.47 4.29
CA TYR A 212 -3.64 4.06 2.90
C TYR A 212 -2.96 2.73 2.56
N ASP A 213 -1.79 2.46 3.14
CA ASP A 213 -1.18 1.13 3.05
C ASP A 213 -2.13 0.04 3.58
N ASN A 214 -2.76 0.29 4.72
CA ASN A 214 -3.76 -0.59 5.30
C ASN A 214 -4.99 -0.74 4.40
N TYR A 215 -5.49 0.37 3.85
CA TYR A 215 -6.62 0.39 2.93
C TYR A 215 -6.40 -0.54 1.72
N LEU A 216 -5.17 -0.67 1.22
CA LEU A 216 -4.85 -1.57 0.10
C LEU A 216 -4.51 -3.01 0.52
N THR A 217 -4.42 -3.26 1.81
CA THR A 217 -3.96 -4.54 2.35
C THR A 217 -5.14 -5.42 2.78
N ASN A 218 -5.60 -6.28 1.87
CA ASN A 218 -6.75 -7.16 2.14
C ASN A 218 -6.38 -8.35 3.04
N TYR A 219 -5.12 -8.79 2.98
CA TYR A 219 -4.65 -9.94 3.75
C TYR A 219 -3.17 -9.87 4.13
N LEU A 220 -2.92 -10.01 5.44
CA LEU A 220 -1.61 -10.22 6.03
C LEU A 220 -1.63 -11.53 6.80
N PRO A 221 -0.83 -12.54 6.44
CA PRO A 221 -0.71 -13.74 7.27
C PRO A 221 -0.16 -13.33 8.63
N HIS A 222 -0.93 -13.61 9.69
CA HIS A 222 -0.49 -13.49 11.09
C HIS A 222 0.85 -14.20 11.23
N SER A 223 1.91 -13.47 11.58
CA SER A 223 3.21 -14.12 11.77
C SER A 223 3.39 -14.67 13.18
N LYS A 224 2.62 -14.23 14.20
CA LYS A 224 2.67 -14.74 15.58
C LYS A 224 1.36 -14.41 16.33
N MET A 225 0.74 -15.39 17.00
CA MET A 225 -0.22 -15.20 18.10
C MET A 225 0.38 -15.87 19.34
N ILE A 226 0.31 -15.23 20.51
CA ILE A 226 0.34 -15.95 21.80
C ILE A 226 -0.73 -15.33 22.72
N ASP A 227 -1.56 -16.21 23.23
CA ASP A 227 -2.45 -16.05 24.37
C ASP A 227 -1.66 -16.31 25.68
N ASN A 228 -1.97 -15.57 26.76
CA ASN A 228 -1.27 -15.54 28.06
C ASN A 228 0.11 -14.85 28.12
N GLY A 229 0.17 -13.55 27.82
CA GLY A 229 1.13 -12.67 28.53
C GLY A 229 2.19 -11.92 27.72
N ASN A 230 2.02 -11.81 26.40
CA ASN A 230 2.40 -10.68 25.52
C ASN A 230 3.07 -11.11 24.20
N TYR A 231 2.32 -11.05 23.10
CA TYR A 231 2.81 -10.71 21.75
C TYR A 231 1.67 -10.17 20.88
N TYR A 232 1.81 -8.96 20.32
CA TYR A 232 0.92 -8.42 19.29
C TYR A 232 1.72 -8.04 18.03
N ARG A 233 1.35 -8.60 16.87
CA ARG A 233 1.42 -7.85 15.61
C ARG A 233 -0.02 -7.52 15.25
N ALA A 234 -0.41 -6.27 15.52
CA ALA A 234 -1.72 -5.78 15.14
C ALA A 234 -1.93 -5.97 13.64
N ILE A 235 -3.11 -6.47 13.33
CA ILE A 235 -3.55 -6.86 12.00
C ILE A 235 -3.82 -5.56 11.26
N ASN A 236 -2.87 -5.12 10.43
CA ASN A 236 -3.02 -3.86 9.70
C ASN A 236 -3.56 -4.13 8.30
N THR A 237 -4.87 -4.37 8.22
CA THR A 237 -5.60 -4.63 6.96
C THR A 237 -6.71 -3.61 6.74
N ASN A 238 -7.28 -3.61 5.53
CA ASN A 238 -8.44 -2.80 5.18
C ASN A 238 -9.59 -3.00 6.17
N LEU A 239 -9.85 -4.25 6.58
CA LEU A 239 -10.88 -4.59 7.55
C LEU A 239 -10.59 -3.99 8.93
N SER A 240 -9.34 -4.06 9.39
CA SER A 240 -8.96 -3.48 10.68
C SER A 240 -9.02 -1.97 10.67
N LEU A 241 -8.63 -1.32 9.56
CA LEU A 241 -8.82 0.12 9.37
C LEU A 241 -10.30 0.48 9.46
N LYS A 242 -11.17 -0.20 8.71
CA LYS A 242 -12.61 0.06 8.72
C LYS A 242 -13.25 -0.13 10.10
N HIS A 243 -12.71 -1.04 10.92
CA HIS A 243 -13.23 -1.29 12.27
C HIS A 243 -12.67 -0.33 13.32
N LYS A 244 -11.35 -0.13 13.33
CA LYS A 244 -10.66 0.66 14.36
C LYS A 244 -10.73 2.16 14.10
N ASP A 245 -10.68 2.55 12.83
CA ASP A 245 -10.69 3.95 12.42
C ASP A 245 -11.53 4.16 11.14
N PRO A 246 -12.87 4.04 11.26
CA PRO A 246 -13.78 4.19 10.13
C PRO A 246 -13.76 5.59 9.51
N ASP A 247 -13.33 6.62 10.26
CA ASP A 247 -13.27 7.98 9.72
C ASP A 247 -12.06 8.16 8.81
N LEU A 248 -10.89 7.64 9.20
CA LEU A 248 -9.73 7.62 8.30
C LEU A 248 -10.03 6.80 7.04
N TYR A 249 -10.73 5.68 7.17
CA TYR A 249 -11.18 4.87 6.03
C TYR A 249 -11.98 5.72 5.03
N LYS A 250 -13.02 6.42 5.51
CA LYS A 250 -13.86 7.28 4.67
C LYS A 250 -13.10 8.47 4.10
N PHE A 251 -12.17 9.04 4.85
CA PHE A 251 -11.33 10.12 4.36
C PHE A 251 -10.44 9.67 3.20
N ILE A 252 -9.89 8.45 3.25
CA ILE A 252 -9.16 7.85 2.13
C ILE A 252 -10.07 7.68 0.91
N GLU A 253 -11.31 7.20 1.09
CA GLU A 253 -12.29 7.11 -0.01
C GLU A 253 -12.58 8.48 -0.63
N HIS A 254 -12.83 9.51 0.19
CA HIS A 254 -12.99 10.89 -0.25
C HIS A 254 -11.79 11.39 -1.07
N CYS A 255 -10.57 11.15 -0.59
CA CYS A 255 -9.36 11.54 -1.32
C CYS A 255 -9.26 10.84 -2.69
N ILE A 256 -9.60 9.55 -2.77
CA ILE A 256 -9.63 8.80 -4.03
C ILE A 256 -10.71 9.35 -4.97
N GLU A 257 -11.90 9.69 -4.46
CA GLU A 257 -12.97 10.25 -5.28
C GLU A 257 -12.62 11.64 -5.83
N LYS A 258 -12.02 12.49 -5.00
CA LYS A 258 -11.68 13.88 -5.34
C LYS A 258 -10.44 13.99 -6.24
N HIS A 259 -9.41 13.19 -5.96
CA HIS A 259 -8.08 13.31 -6.60
C HIS A 259 -7.69 12.10 -7.46
N GLY A 260 -8.53 11.07 -7.47
CA GLY A 260 -8.26 9.79 -8.11
C GLY A 260 -9.14 9.48 -9.31
N LEU A 261 -9.07 8.22 -9.76
CA LEU A 261 -9.93 7.73 -10.83
C LEU A 261 -11.38 7.68 -10.34
N SER A 262 -12.27 8.41 -11.01
CA SER A 262 -13.70 8.28 -10.76
C SER A 262 -14.13 6.82 -10.98
N GLN A 263 -14.67 6.19 -9.94
CA GLN A 263 -15.28 4.87 -10.09
C GLN A 263 -16.58 5.05 -10.86
N LYS A 264 -16.60 4.62 -12.14
CA LYS A 264 -17.83 4.49 -12.93
C LYS A 264 -18.48 3.14 -12.67
#